data_AF-Q21GZ0-F1
#
_entry.id   AF-Q21GZ0-F1
#
_cell.length_a   1.000
_cell.length_b   1.000
_cell.length_c   1.000
_cell.angle_alpha   90.00
_cell.angle_beta   90.00
_cell.angle_gamma   90.00
#
_symmetry.space_group_name_H-M   'P 1'
#
loop_
_entity.id
_entity.type
_entity.pdbx_description
1 polymer ?
#
loop_
_entity_poly.entity_id
_entity_poly.type
_entity_poly.pdbx_seq_one_letter_code
_entity_poly.pdbx_strand_id
1 'polypeptide(L)'
;MEKKQFLNIYLMLVITFSVLAGCSKQSYSVKVNVASTSGYGVVLYNFPVSQSYAGYVNVDLNDPVIYVHPNVPGEWTGLVVLPPFKDFEGEKLPDSINVEYQYAELSECSTSYLEYPLEFERSGKPKRVLDQKYYTKRHCKKWHLLPDKRYNQEVDLTKLNESQEMKLLGSRKSNGNRIGVVLHIEFRDDGSLRARLENTTHNMWK
;
A
#
# COMPACT_ATOMS: atom_id res chain seq x y z
N MET A 1 -19.43 -11.11 54.70
CA MET A 1 -20.09 -10.36 53.60
C MET A 1 -19.09 -9.66 52.67
N GLU A 2 -17.77 -9.82 52.86
CA GLU A 2 -16.73 -9.05 52.14
C GLU A 2 -16.22 -9.68 50.83
N LYS A 3 -16.31 -11.01 50.66
CA LYS A 3 -15.75 -11.71 49.48
C LYS A 3 -16.44 -11.36 48.15
N LYS A 4 -17.72 -10.95 48.17
CA LYS A 4 -18.46 -10.56 46.94
C LYS A 4 -18.08 -9.18 46.41
N GLN A 5 -17.65 -8.26 47.28
CA GLN A 5 -17.24 -6.91 46.86
C GLN A 5 -15.90 -6.91 46.12
N PHE A 6 -14.93 -7.72 46.58
CA PHE A 6 -13.62 -7.82 45.92
C PHE A 6 -13.68 -8.46 44.52
N LEU A 7 -14.58 -9.42 44.30
CA LEU A 7 -14.75 -10.07 42.99
C LEU A 7 -15.29 -9.09 41.93
N ASN A 8 -16.20 -8.20 42.31
CA ASN A 8 -16.78 -7.19 41.41
C ASN A 8 -15.77 -6.10 41.02
N ILE A 9 -14.84 -5.74 41.92
CA ILE A 9 -13.79 -4.74 41.63
C ILE A 9 -12.77 -5.31 40.64
N TYR A 10 -12.36 -6.57 40.79
CA TYR A 10 -11.48 -7.25 39.84
C TYR A 10 -12.12 -7.42 38.46
N LEU A 11 -13.40 -7.78 38.40
CA LEU A 11 -14.12 -7.93 37.14
C LEU A 11 -14.25 -6.58 36.40
N MET A 12 -14.57 -5.50 37.12
CA MET A 12 -14.59 -4.14 36.58
C MET A 12 -13.22 -3.73 36.03
N LEU A 13 -12.13 -3.95 36.77
CA LEU A 13 -10.76 -3.62 36.34
C LEU A 13 -10.34 -4.42 35.09
N VAL A 14 -10.66 -5.72 35.01
CA VAL A 14 -10.36 -6.54 33.82
C VAL A 14 -11.15 -6.06 32.60
N ILE A 15 -12.41 -5.67 32.77
CA ILE A 15 -13.24 -5.08 31.70
C ILE A 15 -12.70 -3.70 31.29
N THR A 16 -12.26 -2.86 32.23
CA THR A 16 -11.68 -1.55 31.89
C THR A 16 -10.33 -1.69 31.18
N PHE A 17 -9.49 -2.65 31.57
CA PHE A 17 -8.19 -2.90 30.92
C PHE A 17 -8.35 -3.52 29.52
N SER A 18 -9.37 -4.37 29.31
CA SER A 18 -9.64 -4.96 27.99
C SER A 18 -10.31 -3.98 27.02
N VAL A 19 -11.09 -3.00 27.49
CA VAL A 19 -11.64 -1.94 26.63
C VAL A 19 -10.58 -0.89 26.26
N LEU A 20 -9.56 -0.66 27.09
CA LEU A 20 -8.44 0.25 26.80
C LEU A 20 -7.32 -0.37 25.94
N ALA A 21 -7.22 -1.71 25.89
CA ALA A 21 -6.26 -2.42 25.06
C ALA A 21 -6.66 -2.52 23.57
N GLY A 22 -7.84 -2.03 23.20
CA GLY A 22 -8.28 -1.85 21.81
C GLY A 22 -7.56 -0.69 21.10
N CYS A 23 -6.28 -0.46 21.37
CA CYS A 23 -5.45 0.37 20.49
C CYS A 23 -5.08 -0.50 19.29
N SER A 24 -5.75 -0.29 18.15
CA SER A 24 -5.24 -0.79 16.89
C SER A 24 -3.81 -0.27 16.72
N LYS A 25 -2.85 -1.20 16.66
CA LYS A 25 -1.44 -0.85 16.44
C LYS A 25 -1.39 -0.17 15.08
N GLN A 26 -1.02 1.10 15.07
CA GLN A 26 -1.05 1.88 13.85
C GLN A 26 0.08 1.40 12.96
N SER A 27 -0.27 0.98 11.76
CA SER A 27 0.67 0.43 10.79
C SER A 27 0.67 1.29 9.54
N TYR A 28 1.74 1.18 8.75
CA TYR A 28 1.75 1.68 7.39
C TYR A 28 0.93 0.74 6.49
N SER A 29 0.59 1.18 5.28
CA SER A 29 0.01 0.31 4.26
C SER A 29 0.88 0.32 3.01
N VAL A 30 0.81 -0.74 2.20
CA VAL A 30 1.56 -0.84 0.95
C VAL A 30 0.59 -0.66 -0.21
N LYS A 31 0.91 0.25 -1.13
CA LYS A 31 0.19 0.44 -2.38
C LYS A 31 1.12 0.20 -3.55
N VAL A 32 0.66 -0.61 -4.50
CA VAL A 32 1.43 -0.98 -5.68
C VAL A 32 0.76 -0.43 -6.93
N ASN A 33 1.57 0.09 -7.85
CA ASN A 33 1.15 0.61 -9.14
C ASN A 33 2.10 0.19 -10.26
N VAL A 34 1.60 0.21 -11.49
CA VAL A 34 2.44 0.15 -12.71
C VAL A 34 2.21 1.43 -13.52
N ALA A 35 3.26 2.24 -13.65
CA ALA A 35 3.28 3.40 -14.53
C ALA A 35 3.77 2.97 -15.91
N SER A 36 2.84 2.54 -16.77
CA SER A 36 3.17 1.99 -18.09
C SER A 36 2.69 2.87 -19.24
N THR A 37 3.59 3.14 -20.17
CA THR A 37 3.34 3.83 -21.45
C THR A 37 3.13 2.86 -22.60
N SER A 38 3.54 1.60 -22.43
CA SER A 38 3.20 0.47 -23.33
C SER A 38 1.89 -0.22 -22.94
N GLY A 39 1.35 0.06 -21.75
CA GLY A 39 0.12 -0.55 -21.23
C GLY A 39 0.31 -1.98 -20.74
N TYR A 40 1.50 -2.29 -20.23
CA TYR A 40 1.82 -3.54 -19.57
C TYR A 40 1.26 -3.58 -18.14
N GLY A 41 0.84 -4.76 -17.71
CA GLY A 41 0.64 -5.07 -16.29
C GLY A 41 1.89 -5.69 -15.69
N VAL A 42 1.88 -5.87 -14.38
CA VAL A 42 2.93 -6.58 -13.65
C VAL A 42 2.29 -7.71 -12.83
N VAL A 43 2.94 -8.86 -12.84
CA VAL A 43 2.64 -9.98 -11.96
C VAL A 43 3.75 -10.04 -10.91
N LEU A 44 3.39 -9.90 -9.63
CA LEU A 44 4.30 -10.05 -8.50
C LEU A 44 4.28 -11.50 -8.02
N TYR A 45 5.44 -12.04 -7.68
CA TYR A 45 5.59 -13.39 -7.15
C TYR A 45 6.06 -13.31 -5.70
N ASN A 46 5.48 -14.15 -4.84
CA ASN A 46 5.95 -14.34 -3.45
C ASN A 46 6.15 -13.04 -2.66
N PHE A 47 5.32 -12.03 -2.93
CA PHE A 47 5.50 -10.71 -2.36
C PHE A 47 5.36 -10.78 -0.82
N PRO A 48 6.30 -10.22 -0.02
CA PRO A 48 6.47 -10.58 1.40
C PRO A 48 5.46 -9.88 2.33
N VAL A 49 4.17 -10.06 2.10
CA VAL A 49 3.08 -9.42 2.86
C VAL A 49 2.59 -10.26 4.03
N SER A 50 2.07 -9.58 5.04
CA SER A 50 1.46 -10.21 6.21
C SER A 50 0.11 -10.85 5.87
N GLN A 51 -0.01 -12.15 6.16
CA GLN A 51 -1.24 -12.92 5.96
C GLN A 51 -2.27 -12.72 7.09
N SER A 52 -1.83 -12.23 8.26
CA SER A 52 -2.69 -12.00 9.43
C SER A 52 -3.26 -10.58 9.50
N TYR A 53 -3.06 -9.76 8.48
CA TYR A 53 -3.50 -8.37 8.48
C TYR A 53 -5.02 -8.28 8.34
N ALA A 54 -5.67 -7.60 9.30
CA ALA A 54 -7.12 -7.47 9.36
C ALA A 54 -7.66 -6.18 8.70
N GLY A 55 -6.81 -5.37 8.08
CA GLY A 55 -7.22 -4.14 7.40
C GLY A 55 -7.67 -4.37 5.95
N TYR A 56 -8.07 -3.29 5.28
CA TYR A 56 -8.52 -3.36 3.89
C TYR A 56 -7.37 -3.74 2.93
N VAL A 57 -7.66 -4.73 2.09
CA VAL A 57 -6.85 -5.18 0.94
C VAL A 57 -7.80 -5.44 -0.23
N ASN A 58 -7.31 -5.34 -1.46
CA ASN A 58 -8.11 -5.56 -2.67
C ASN A 58 -7.55 -6.65 -3.59
N VAL A 59 -6.82 -7.59 -3.00
CA VAL A 59 -6.26 -8.77 -3.65
C VAL A 59 -6.58 -10.02 -2.83
N ASP A 60 -6.56 -11.19 -3.46
CA ASP A 60 -6.61 -12.46 -2.75
C ASP A 60 -5.20 -12.80 -2.25
N LEU A 61 -5.01 -12.80 -0.93
CA LEU A 61 -3.72 -13.11 -0.31
C LEU A 61 -3.37 -14.61 -0.34
N ASN A 62 -4.32 -15.48 -0.70
CA ASN A 62 -4.09 -16.91 -0.89
C ASN A 62 -3.53 -17.23 -2.29
N ASP A 63 -3.64 -16.30 -3.25
CA ASP A 63 -3.04 -16.45 -4.57
C ASP A 63 -1.51 -16.28 -4.45
N PRO A 64 -0.69 -17.21 -4.96
CA PRO A 64 0.76 -17.06 -4.98
C PRO A 64 1.25 -15.88 -5.83
N VAL A 65 0.38 -15.32 -6.68
CA VAL A 65 0.69 -14.18 -7.54
C VAL A 65 -0.27 -13.02 -7.35
N ILE A 66 0.25 -11.81 -7.55
CA ILE A 66 -0.55 -10.58 -7.47
C ILE A 66 -0.49 -9.86 -8.81
N TYR A 67 -1.66 -9.67 -9.41
CA TYR A 67 -1.81 -8.97 -10.69
C TYR A 67 -2.01 -7.47 -10.47
N VAL A 68 -1.10 -6.66 -11.00
CA VAL A 68 -1.14 -5.20 -10.92
C VAL A 68 -1.37 -4.63 -12.30
N HIS A 69 -2.51 -3.98 -12.48
CA HIS A 69 -2.83 -3.31 -13.74
C HIS A 69 -2.11 -1.96 -13.83
N PRO A 70 -1.81 -1.46 -15.04
CA PRO A 70 -1.25 -0.13 -15.21
C PRO A 70 -2.29 0.94 -14.90
N ASN A 71 -1.80 2.01 -14.30
CA ASN A 71 -2.59 3.19 -13.99
C ASN A 71 -1.73 4.44 -14.20
N VAL A 72 -2.38 5.51 -14.64
CA VAL A 72 -1.75 6.81 -14.82
C VAL A 72 -1.16 7.31 -13.49
N PRO A 73 0.12 7.72 -13.44
CA PRO A 73 0.71 8.26 -12.22
C PRO A 73 -0.10 9.43 -11.65
N GLY A 74 -0.29 9.42 -10.33
CA GLY A 74 -1.14 10.39 -9.62
C GLY A 74 -2.60 10.02 -9.52
N GLU A 75 -3.08 9.00 -10.25
CA GLU A 75 -4.39 8.42 -10.01
C GLU A 75 -4.39 7.52 -8.76
N TRP A 76 -5.31 7.77 -7.85
CA TRP A 76 -5.46 7.01 -6.60
C TRP A 76 -6.39 5.80 -6.75
N THR A 77 -7.21 5.79 -7.79
CA THR A 77 -8.20 4.74 -8.04
C THR A 77 -7.56 3.58 -8.78
N GLY A 78 -7.82 2.35 -8.37
CA GLY A 78 -7.28 1.16 -9.05
C GLY A 78 -5.87 0.74 -8.61
N LEU A 79 -5.30 1.39 -7.60
CA LEU A 79 -4.07 0.92 -6.95
C LEU A 79 -4.31 -0.42 -6.26
N VAL A 80 -3.32 -1.32 -6.33
CA VAL A 80 -3.32 -2.54 -5.53
C VAL A 80 -2.94 -2.17 -4.10
N VAL A 81 -3.77 -2.55 -3.13
CA VAL A 81 -3.60 -2.29 -1.70
C VAL A 81 -3.24 -3.60 -1.04
N LEU A 82 -2.02 -3.65 -0.49
CA LEU A 82 -1.45 -4.81 0.16
C LEU A 82 -1.32 -4.56 1.68
N PRO A 83 -1.28 -5.65 2.46
CA PRO A 83 -0.87 -5.59 3.85
C PRO A 83 0.52 -4.95 4.05
N PRO A 84 0.87 -4.60 5.29
CA PRO A 84 2.26 -4.40 5.67
C PRO A 84 3.12 -5.64 5.34
N PHE A 85 4.43 -5.47 5.39
CA PHE A 85 5.33 -6.60 5.19
C PHE A 85 5.23 -7.57 6.37
N LYS A 86 5.37 -8.86 6.08
CA LYS A 86 5.39 -9.91 7.09
C LYS A 86 6.49 -9.62 8.11
N ASP A 87 6.19 -9.77 9.39
CA ASP A 87 7.08 -9.48 10.53
C ASP A 87 7.38 -7.98 10.74
N PHE A 88 6.78 -7.10 9.91
CA PHE A 88 6.90 -5.65 9.97
C PHE A 88 5.53 -4.96 10.01
N GLU A 89 4.51 -5.59 10.60
CA GLU A 89 3.13 -5.07 10.70
C GLU A 89 2.96 -3.85 11.63
N GLY A 90 4.05 -3.18 12.00
CA GLY A 90 4.09 -2.10 13.00
C GLY A 90 4.61 -0.77 12.47
N GLU A 91 5.48 -0.14 13.27
CA GLU A 91 5.88 1.26 13.14
C GLU A 91 7.05 1.51 12.17
N LYS A 92 7.61 0.46 11.55
CA LYS A 92 8.78 0.56 10.66
C LYS A 92 8.69 -0.37 9.47
N LEU A 93 9.34 0.02 8.38
CA LEU A 93 9.60 -0.84 7.22
C LEU A 93 10.78 -1.79 7.54
N PRO A 94 10.92 -2.91 6.82
CA PRO A 94 12.19 -3.63 6.73
C PRO A 94 13.26 -2.74 6.09
N ASP A 95 14.54 -3.06 6.32
CA ASP A 95 15.66 -2.30 5.73
C ASP A 95 15.74 -2.52 4.22
N SER A 96 15.43 -3.73 3.74
CA SER A 96 15.25 -4.02 2.33
C SER A 96 14.15 -5.05 2.08
N ILE A 97 13.66 -5.11 0.85
CA ILE A 97 12.78 -6.18 0.34
C ILE A 97 13.31 -6.71 -0.99
N ASN A 98 13.13 -8.01 -1.23
CA ASN A 98 13.34 -8.58 -2.56
C ASN A 98 12.00 -8.65 -3.28
N VAL A 99 11.95 -8.12 -4.49
CA VAL A 99 10.74 -8.04 -5.31
C VAL A 99 10.98 -8.81 -6.59
N GLU A 100 10.31 -9.96 -6.70
CA GLU A 100 10.27 -10.76 -7.92
C GLU A 100 9.00 -10.43 -8.73
N TYR A 101 9.17 -10.07 -9.99
CA TYR A 101 8.06 -9.64 -10.83
C TYR A 101 8.30 -9.88 -12.31
N GLN A 102 7.21 -9.94 -13.07
CA GLN A 102 7.24 -10.11 -14.51
C GLN A 102 6.19 -9.23 -15.19
N TYR A 103 6.55 -8.61 -16.31
CA TYR A 103 5.59 -7.85 -17.10
C TYR A 103 4.69 -8.76 -17.92
N ALA A 104 3.48 -8.27 -18.19
CA ALA A 104 2.52 -8.95 -19.03
C ALA A 104 1.86 -7.99 -20.01
N GLU A 105 1.65 -8.45 -21.23
CA GLU A 105 0.73 -7.83 -22.17
C GLU A 105 -0.71 -8.09 -21.74
N LEU A 106 -1.48 -7.01 -21.67
CA LEU A 106 -2.87 -7.03 -21.25
C LEU A 106 -3.80 -6.85 -22.44
N SER A 107 -4.74 -7.77 -22.59
CA SER A 107 -5.80 -7.69 -23.58
C SER A 107 -7.17 -8.04 -22.97
N GLU A 108 -8.24 -7.73 -23.73
CA GLU A 108 -9.63 -7.92 -23.29
C GLU A 108 -9.95 -7.22 -21.96
N CYS A 109 -9.57 -5.95 -21.87
CA CYS A 109 -9.82 -5.09 -20.71
C CYS A 109 -11.18 -4.37 -20.85
N SER A 110 -11.92 -4.25 -19.75
CA SER A 110 -13.16 -3.45 -19.74
C SER A 110 -12.89 -1.93 -19.81
N THR A 111 -11.70 -1.52 -19.36
CA THR A 111 -11.24 -0.13 -19.40
C THR A 111 -9.83 -0.11 -19.94
N SER A 112 -9.57 0.77 -20.91
CA SER A 112 -8.25 1.01 -21.48
C SER A 112 -8.21 2.41 -22.07
N TYR A 113 -7.46 3.32 -21.44
CA TYR A 113 -7.24 4.67 -21.96
C TYR A 113 -5.83 5.14 -21.69
N LEU A 114 -5.42 6.22 -22.36
CA LEU A 114 -4.09 6.80 -22.32
C LEU A 114 -4.20 8.27 -21.91
N GLU A 115 -3.61 8.65 -20.78
CA GLU A 115 -3.74 9.99 -20.20
C GLU A 115 -2.42 10.52 -19.62
N TYR A 116 -2.34 11.83 -19.44
CA TYR A 116 -1.19 12.50 -18.81
C TYR A 116 -1.25 12.35 -17.29
N PRO A 117 -0.10 12.14 -16.62
CA PRO A 117 -0.05 12.01 -15.18
C PRO A 117 -0.49 13.29 -14.48
N LEU A 118 -1.01 13.11 -13.26
CA LEU A 118 -1.47 14.19 -12.40
C LEU A 118 -0.46 14.44 -11.29
N GLU A 119 0.06 15.66 -11.23
CA GLU A 119 0.80 16.16 -10.08
C GLU A 119 -0.11 17.05 -9.25
N PHE A 120 -0.07 16.89 -7.92
CA PHE A 120 -0.82 17.76 -7.02
C PHE A 120 0.11 18.86 -6.51
N GLU A 121 -0.22 20.10 -6.84
CA GLU A 121 0.48 21.25 -6.26
C GLU A 121 0.20 21.32 -4.75
N ARG A 122 1.03 22.07 -4.00
CA ARG A 122 0.79 22.35 -2.56
C ARG A 122 -0.59 22.98 -2.30
N SER A 123 -1.20 23.60 -3.32
CA SER A 123 -2.55 24.16 -3.30
C SER A 123 -3.66 23.10 -3.34
N GLY A 124 -3.32 21.83 -3.56
CA GLY A 124 -4.25 20.71 -3.73
C GLY A 124 -4.86 20.61 -5.12
N LYS A 125 -4.52 21.52 -6.05
CA LYS A 125 -5.04 21.47 -7.42
C LYS A 125 -4.23 20.45 -8.24
N PRO A 126 -4.90 19.52 -8.95
CA PRO A 126 -4.23 18.63 -9.87
C PRO A 126 -3.77 19.41 -11.10
N LYS A 127 -2.53 19.16 -11.51
CA LYS A 127 -1.89 19.69 -12.71
C LYS A 127 -1.44 18.52 -13.56
N ARG A 128 -1.80 18.53 -14.85
CA ARG A 128 -1.31 17.53 -15.80
C ARG A 128 0.15 17.82 -16.13
N VAL A 129 1.00 16.80 -16.06
CA VAL A 129 2.36 16.88 -16.62
C VAL A 129 2.29 16.42 -18.06
N LEU A 130 2.55 17.33 -18.99
CA LEU A 130 2.35 17.10 -20.44
C LEU A 130 3.63 16.58 -21.12
N ASP A 131 4.36 15.69 -20.44
CA ASP A 131 5.61 15.10 -20.92
C ASP A 131 5.37 13.77 -21.63
N GLN A 132 4.61 12.89 -21.00
CA GLN A 132 4.38 11.52 -21.47
C GLN A 132 3.01 11.03 -21.01
N LYS A 133 2.35 10.23 -21.85
CA LYS A 133 1.07 9.60 -21.48
C LYS A 133 1.28 8.18 -20.99
N TYR A 134 0.44 7.79 -20.04
CA TYR A 134 0.45 6.48 -19.39
C TYR A 134 -0.91 5.82 -19.55
N TYR A 135 -0.91 4.50 -19.64
CA TYR A 135 -2.11 3.72 -19.76
C TYR A 135 -2.75 3.50 -18.39
N THR A 136 -4.07 3.62 -18.36
CA THR A 136 -4.90 2.96 -17.37
C THR A 136 -5.62 1.80 -18.04
N LYS A 137 -5.42 0.58 -17.51
CA LYS A 137 -6.17 -0.61 -17.92
C LYS A 137 -6.83 -1.25 -16.71
N ARG A 138 -8.04 -1.80 -16.85
CA ARG A 138 -8.75 -2.48 -15.74
C ARG A 138 -9.51 -3.71 -16.22
N HIS A 139 -9.68 -4.66 -15.30
CA HIS A 139 -10.42 -5.91 -15.49
C HIS A 139 -10.05 -6.63 -16.79
N CYS A 140 -8.74 -6.79 -17.04
CA CYS A 140 -8.23 -7.48 -18.21
C CYS A 140 -8.33 -8.99 -18.02
N LYS A 141 -8.95 -9.68 -18.99
CA LYS A 141 -9.14 -11.14 -18.93
C LYS A 141 -7.89 -11.93 -19.32
N LYS A 142 -7.05 -11.35 -20.18
CA LYS A 142 -5.86 -12.03 -20.72
C LYS A 142 -4.59 -11.33 -20.30
N TRP A 143 -3.68 -12.12 -19.74
CA TRP A 143 -2.35 -11.74 -19.29
C TRP A 143 -1.33 -12.61 -20.01
N HIS A 144 -0.63 -12.04 -20.99
CA HIS A 144 0.44 -12.72 -21.69
C HIS A 144 1.78 -12.34 -21.08
N LEU A 145 2.32 -13.22 -20.24
CA LEU A 145 3.60 -13.00 -19.55
C LEU A 145 4.74 -12.84 -20.57
N LEU A 146 5.54 -11.80 -20.40
CA LEU A 146 6.70 -11.49 -21.24
C LEU A 146 7.95 -12.16 -20.66
N PRO A 147 8.47 -13.23 -21.27
CA PRO A 147 9.56 -14.03 -20.67
C PRO A 147 10.87 -13.26 -20.51
N ASP A 148 11.11 -12.30 -21.39
CA ASP A 148 12.29 -11.43 -21.44
C ASP A 148 12.20 -10.25 -20.45
N LYS A 149 11.04 -10.00 -19.85
CA LYS A 149 10.79 -8.93 -18.88
C LYS A 149 10.46 -9.48 -17.49
N ARG A 150 11.30 -10.38 -16.99
CA ARG A 150 11.27 -10.89 -15.62
C ARG A 150 12.44 -10.32 -14.84
N TYR A 151 12.16 -9.85 -13.63
CA TYR A 151 13.12 -9.16 -12.78
C TYR A 151 13.06 -9.68 -11.35
N ASN A 152 14.19 -9.61 -10.67
CA ASN A 152 14.30 -9.80 -9.23
C ASN A 152 15.20 -8.67 -8.72
N GLN A 153 14.62 -7.75 -7.96
CA GLN A 153 15.31 -6.55 -7.49
C GLN A 153 15.24 -6.46 -5.97
N GLU A 154 16.39 -6.20 -5.35
CA GLU A 154 16.45 -5.77 -3.96
C GLU A 154 16.17 -4.27 -3.89
N VAL A 155 15.27 -3.88 -3.00
CA VAL A 155 14.85 -2.49 -2.80
C VAL A 155 15.27 -2.07 -1.40
N ASP A 156 16.24 -1.18 -1.31
CA ASP A 156 16.66 -0.55 -0.06
C ASP A 156 15.60 0.47 0.41
N LEU A 157 15.05 0.24 1.60
CA LEU A 157 14.04 1.06 2.25
C LEU A 157 14.61 1.80 3.48
N THR A 158 15.90 1.64 3.80
CA THR A 158 16.54 2.24 4.98
C THR A 158 16.34 3.75 5.04
N LYS A 159 16.56 4.44 3.91
CA LYS A 159 16.35 5.90 3.83
C LYS A 159 14.89 6.31 4.00
N LEU A 160 13.94 5.43 3.63
CA LEU A 160 12.51 5.68 3.83
C LEU A 160 12.13 5.54 5.30
N ASN A 161 12.76 4.61 6.04
CA ASN A 161 12.59 4.53 7.50
C ASN A 161 13.04 5.80 8.23
N GLU A 162 14.06 6.48 7.74
CA GLU A 162 14.58 7.73 8.32
C GLU A 162 13.79 8.99 7.92
N SER A 163 12.83 8.85 7.01
CA SER A 163 12.12 9.97 6.40
C SER A 163 11.19 10.69 7.39
N GLN A 164 10.78 11.91 7.03
CA GLN A 164 9.82 12.67 7.82
C GLN A 164 8.47 11.96 7.89
N GLU A 165 8.07 11.28 6.82
CA GLU A 165 6.80 10.56 6.73
C GLU A 165 6.71 9.46 7.79
N MET A 166 7.74 8.61 7.92
CA MET A 166 7.77 7.56 8.94
C MET A 166 7.83 8.13 10.35
N LYS A 167 8.61 9.20 10.59
CA LYS A 167 8.65 9.87 11.90
C LYS A 167 7.29 10.38 12.36
N LEU A 168 6.38 10.67 11.42
CA LEU A 168 5.03 11.13 11.71
C LEU A 168 4.01 10.00 11.88
N LEU A 169 4.36 8.74 11.58
CA LEU A 169 3.43 7.61 11.72
C LEU A 169 2.85 7.53 13.14
N GLY A 170 1.53 7.46 13.24
CA GLY A 170 0.82 7.39 14.52
C GLY A 170 0.72 8.71 15.28
N SER A 171 1.46 9.75 14.89
CA SER A 171 1.37 11.06 15.52
C SER A 171 -0.02 11.69 15.33
N ARG A 172 -0.42 12.54 16.27
CA ARG A 172 -1.72 13.23 16.24
C ARG A 172 -1.59 14.58 15.54
N LYS A 173 -2.53 14.87 14.64
CA LYS A 173 -2.76 16.22 14.11
C LYS A 173 -3.58 17.07 15.09
N SER A 174 -3.56 18.38 14.88
CA SER A 174 -4.34 19.35 15.68
C SER A 174 -5.85 19.09 15.68
N ASN A 175 -6.38 18.45 14.63
CA ASN A 175 -7.77 18.04 14.53
C ASN A 175 -8.08 16.68 15.18
N GLY A 176 -7.16 16.11 15.94
CA GLY A 176 -7.32 14.83 16.66
C GLY A 176 -7.11 13.58 15.80
N ASN A 177 -7.07 13.70 14.48
CA ASN A 177 -6.79 12.58 13.58
C ASN A 177 -5.35 12.10 13.73
N ARG A 178 -5.11 10.81 13.55
CA ARG A 178 -3.77 10.26 13.52
C ARG A 178 -3.24 10.17 12.09
N ILE A 179 -1.93 10.31 11.97
CA ILE A 179 -1.22 10.23 10.69
C ILE A 179 -0.93 8.77 10.37
N GLY A 180 -1.40 8.33 9.20
CA GLY A 180 -0.99 7.07 8.58
C GLY A 180 0.18 7.29 7.62
N VAL A 181 0.83 6.20 7.22
CA VAL A 181 1.84 6.21 6.16
C VAL A 181 1.46 5.18 5.10
N VAL A 182 1.64 5.56 3.85
CA VAL A 182 1.49 4.67 2.70
C VAL A 182 2.86 4.54 2.02
N LEU A 183 3.36 3.32 1.91
CA LEU A 183 4.47 2.98 1.03
C LEU A 183 3.92 2.74 -0.37
N HIS A 184 4.34 3.55 -1.32
CA HIS A 184 4.06 3.39 -2.74
C HIS A 184 5.21 2.66 -3.42
N ILE A 185 4.91 1.58 -4.12
CA ILE A 185 5.83 0.87 -5.01
C ILE A 185 5.30 1.01 -6.44
N GLU A 186 6.07 1.66 -7.30
CA GLU A 186 5.71 1.94 -8.70
C GLU A 186 6.68 1.23 -9.65
N PHE A 187 6.15 0.40 -10.54
CA PHE A 187 6.89 -0.26 -11.62
C PHE A 187 6.82 0.53 -12.92
N ARG A 188 7.89 0.53 -13.73
CA ARG A 188 8.00 1.29 -15.00
C ARG A 188 8.37 0.40 -16.17
N ASP A 189 8.07 0.80 -17.40
CA ASP A 189 8.26 -0.06 -18.60
C ASP A 189 9.69 -0.56 -18.85
N ASP A 190 10.69 0.15 -18.33
CA ASP A 190 12.11 -0.19 -18.40
C ASP A 190 12.52 -1.28 -17.40
N GLY A 191 11.59 -1.74 -16.58
CA GLY A 191 11.84 -2.70 -15.52
C GLY A 191 12.39 -2.07 -14.25
N SER A 192 12.51 -0.73 -14.16
CA SER A 192 12.81 -0.09 -12.89
C SER A 192 11.61 -0.10 -11.95
N LEU A 193 11.88 -0.11 -10.65
CA LEU A 193 10.87 0.13 -9.62
C LEU A 193 11.28 1.31 -8.74
N ARG A 194 10.30 2.06 -8.25
CA ARG A 194 10.48 3.18 -7.34
C ARG A 194 9.64 3.00 -6.09
N ALA A 195 10.28 3.12 -4.93
CA ALA A 195 9.61 3.19 -3.64
C ALA A 195 9.55 4.64 -3.13
N ARG A 196 8.40 5.07 -2.59
CA ARG A 196 8.25 6.36 -1.91
C ARG A 196 7.22 6.27 -0.79
N LEU A 197 7.30 7.17 0.18
CA LEU A 197 6.31 7.29 1.25
C LEU A 197 5.40 8.48 1.06
N GLU A 198 4.23 8.37 1.66
CA GLU A 198 3.26 9.45 1.75
C GLU A 198 2.51 9.40 3.07
N ASN A 199 2.35 10.55 3.72
CA ASN A 199 1.49 10.64 4.89
C ASN A 199 0.02 10.76 4.49
N THR A 200 -0.81 9.96 5.13
CA THR A 200 -2.26 10.03 5.02
C THR A 200 -2.88 10.44 6.35
N THR A 201 -4.12 10.89 6.32
CA THR A 201 -4.92 11.09 7.52
C THR A 201 -6.01 10.05 7.57
N HIS A 202 -6.01 9.24 8.61
CA HIS A 202 -7.16 8.40 8.92
C HIS A 202 -8.02 9.12 9.95
N ASN A 203 -9.30 9.29 9.62
CA ASN A 203 -10.27 9.75 10.59
C ASN A 203 -10.55 8.56 11.52
N MET A 204 -10.25 8.68 12.81
CA MET A 204 -10.47 7.60 13.77
C MET A 204 -11.95 7.30 14.03
N TRP A 205 -12.85 8.17 13.55
CA TRP A 205 -14.30 8.07 13.74
C TRP A 205 -15.05 7.55 12.52
N LYS A 206 -14.34 7.10 11.48
CA LYS A 206 -14.91 6.48 10.27
C LYS A 206 -14.26 5.15 9.98
#